data_AF-A0A837JAU7-F1
#
_entry.id   AF-A0A837JAU7-F1
#
_cell.length_a   1.000
_cell.length_b   1.000
_cell.length_c   1.000
_cell.angle_alpha   90.00
_cell.angle_beta   90.00
_cell.angle_gamma   90.00
#
_symmetry.space_group_name_H-M   'P 1'
#
loop_
_entity.id
_entity.type
_entity.pdbx_description
1 polymer ?
#
loop_
_entity_poly.entity_id
_entity_poly.type
_entity_poly.pdbx_seq_one_letter_code
_entity_poly.pdbx_strand_id
1 'polypeptide(L)'
;MNYKNSIEKFLEIFKRSNLSISKFASMINKDRRTVTSWIDSVTDIEPNKEVKDKICQIFRYPDYIWEDGCYGEEFLKSITQIPQKEVRIIDEDYKGRLKYIIEHEKNRRFVIQAQFPGPMYRDSAVQKVYKNGTSADIEELKQERIDQMLRYDYDTTEWYSIKSILSFCFASIGNFFTREEKIKILELIYELFNNNYNKKLFLFDSFSRKIYGMETTYISINVKQKILFFKSPIESVFIEIRNKSLVERMHKYYSSPIEAPSHVNFLESVKIIKILQDALKYNNNIKQAYETINRETNYGELFYNNLSVDLQKEVSLPKSGQKRN
;
A
#
# COMPACT_ATOMS: atom_id res chain seq x y z
N MET A 1 9.52 -37.81 -11.40
CA MET A 1 10.25 -38.24 -10.19
C MET A 1 9.25 -38.52 -9.09
N ASN A 2 9.40 -39.61 -8.35
CA ASN A 2 8.53 -39.95 -7.24
C ASN A 2 9.19 -39.41 -5.97
N TYR A 3 8.76 -38.25 -5.48
CA TYR A 3 9.30 -37.63 -4.25
C TYR A 3 8.70 -38.29 -3.01
N LYS A 4 9.08 -39.55 -2.73
CA LYS A 4 8.45 -40.39 -1.71
C LYS A 4 9.04 -40.21 -0.32
N ASN A 5 10.33 -39.91 -0.21
CA ASN A 5 11.00 -39.75 1.07
C ASN A 5 11.40 -38.29 1.34
N SER A 6 11.72 -37.98 2.60
CA SER A 6 12.05 -36.61 3.00
C SER A 6 13.34 -36.11 2.35
N ILE A 7 14.27 -37.02 2.02
CA ILE A 7 15.55 -36.69 1.38
C ILE A 7 15.33 -36.23 -0.07
N GLU A 8 14.51 -36.93 -0.85
CA GLU A 8 14.16 -36.56 -2.23
C GLU A 8 13.45 -35.20 -2.28
N LYS A 9 12.54 -34.94 -1.33
CA LYS A 9 11.87 -33.65 -1.17
C LYS A 9 12.88 -32.54 -0.83
N PHE A 10 13.81 -32.82 0.09
CA PHE A 10 14.88 -31.90 0.47
C PHE A 10 15.80 -31.56 -0.72
N LEU A 11 16.18 -32.57 -1.51
CA LEU A 11 17.03 -32.41 -2.70
C LEU A 11 16.40 -31.47 -3.74
N GLU A 12 15.11 -31.64 -4.01
CA GLU A 12 14.39 -30.79 -4.94
C GLU A 12 14.30 -29.35 -4.43
N ILE A 13 13.99 -29.15 -3.16
CA ILE A 13 13.97 -27.83 -2.52
C ILE A 13 15.35 -27.15 -2.60
N PHE A 14 16.42 -27.90 -2.33
CA PHE A 14 17.79 -27.39 -2.44
C PHE A 14 18.11 -26.95 -3.86
N LYS A 15 17.86 -27.82 -4.86
CA LYS A 15 18.09 -27.51 -6.28
C LYS A 15 17.34 -26.25 -6.72
N ARG A 16 16.08 -26.12 -6.32
CA ARG A 16 15.24 -24.95 -6.66
C ARG A 16 15.65 -23.68 -5.95
N SER A 17 16.22 -23.77 -4.75
CA SER A 17 16.65 -22.59 -4.00
C SER A 17 17.77 -21.80 -4.70
N ASN A 18 18.52 -22.46 -5.60
CA ASN A 18 19.70 -21.92 -6.26
C ASN A 18 20.75 -21.34 -5.29
N LEU A 19 20.78 -21.87 -4.05
CA LEU A 19 21.72 -21.47 -3.01
C LEU A 19 22.94 -22.37 -3.00
N SER A 20 24.08 -21.82 -2.54
CA SER A 20 25.23 -22.66 -2.22
C SER A 20 24.97 -23.54 -1.00
N ILE A 21 25.61 -24.71 -0.93
CA ILE A 21 25.49 -25.65 0.21
C ILE A 21 25.76 -24.93 1.54
N SER A 22 26.81 -24.10 1.58
CA SER A 22 27.17 -23.33 2.78
C SER A 22 26.07 -22.35 3.20
N LYS A 23 25.42 -21.68 2.24
CA LYS A 23 24.35 -20.73 2.53
C LYS A 23 23.08 -21.45 2.98
N PHE A 24 22.74 -22.55 2.33
CA PHE A 24 21.58 -23.38 2.70
C PHE A 24 21.74 -23.98 4.10
N ALA A 25 22.92 -24.54 4.41
CA ALA A 25 23.24 -25.11 5.72
C ALA A 25 23.14 -24.07 6.85
N SER A 26 23.68 -22.86 6.62
CA SER A 26 23.54 -21.74 7.56
C SER A 26 22.09 -21.32 7.79
N MET A 27 21.21 -21.44 6.79
CA MET A 27 19.81 -21.04 6.90
C MET A 27 18.99 -22.01 7.74
N ILE A 28 19.30 -23.31 7.71
CA ILE A 28 18.62 -24.34 8.50
C ILE A 28 19.32 -24.69 9.83
N ASN A 29 20.37 -23.95 10.19
CA ASN A 29 21.26 -24.21 11.34
C ASN A 29 21.83 -25.64 11.36
N LYS A 30 22.35 -26.09 10.23
CA LYS A 30 23.10 -27.34 10.12
C LYS A 30 24.51 -27.10 9.59
N ASP A 31 25.41 -28.03 9.86
CA ASP A 31 26.75 -27.98 9.30
C ASP A 31 26.74 -28.39 7.82
N ARG A 32 27.77 -27.93 7.10
CA ARG A 32 27.90 -28.18 5.66
C ARG A 32 27.98 -29.67 5.33
N ARG A 33 28.62 -30.49 6.17
CA ARG A 33 28.81 -31.93 5.90
C ARG A 33 27.50 -32.68 5.96
N THR A 34 26.65 -32.37 6.94
CA THR A 34 25.31 -32.93 7.08
C THR A 34 24.41 -32.58 5.88
N VAL A 35 24.47 -31.34 5.38
CA VAL A 35 23.70 -30.98 4.18
C VAL A 35 24.27 -31.66 2.93
N THR A 36 25.59 -31.79 2.82
CA THR A 36 26.22 -32.54 1.73
C THR A 36 25.84 -34.03 1.76
N SER A 37 25.78 -34.66 2.93
CA SER A 37 25.41 -36.09 3.01
C SER A 37 23.97 -36.35 2.60
N TRP A 38 23.06 -35.40 2.87
CA TRP A 38 21.70 -35.43 2.33
C TRP A 38 21.65 -35.18 0.82
N ILE A 39 22.51 -34.29 0.31
CA ILE A 39 22.57 -34.00 -1.13
C ILE A 39 23.07 -35.20 -1.93
N ASP A 40 24.11 -35.84 -1.43
CA ASP A 40 24.76 -36.97 -2.09
C ASP A 40 24.03 -38.29 -1.82
N SER A 41 22.97 -38.27 -1.00
CA SER A 41 22.18 -39.45 -0.59
C SER A 41 23.05 -40.57 0.03
N VAL A 42 24.11 -40.18 0.74
CA VAL A 42 25.08 -41.11 1.35
C VAL A 42 24.58 -41.63 2.71
N THR A 43 23.53 -41.01 3.26
CA THR A 43 22.97 -41.32 4.58
C THR A 43 21.47 -41.52 4.54
N ASP A 44 20.96 -42.54 5.24
CA ASP A 44 19.52 -42.77 5.44
C ASP A 44 18.90 -41.91 6.55
N ILE A 45 19.68 -40.99 7.13
CA ILE A 45 19.21 -40.11 8.21
C ILE A 45 18.40 -38.98 7.60
N GLU A 46 17.09 -38.98 7.81
CA GLU A 46 16.21 -37.94 7.30
C GLU A 46 16.33 -36.60 8.07
N PRO A 47 16.00 -35.46 7.43
CA PRO A 47 15.84 -34.19 8.13
C PRO A 47 14.84 -34.29 9.28
N ASN A 48 15.24 -33.87 10.48
CA ASN A 48 14.36 -33.87 11.64
C ASN A 48 13.27 -32.79 11.53
N LYS A 49 12.27 -32.85 12.42
CA LYS A 49 11.13 -31.91 12.43
C LYS A 49 11.57 -30.44 12.48
N GLU A 50 12.57 -30.11 13.30
CA GLU A 50 13.09 -28.75 13.42
C GLU A 50 13.64 -28.21 12.08
N VAL A 51 14.35 -29.04 11.31
CA VAL A 51 14.85 -28.68 9.98
C VAL A 51 13.70 -28.54 8.98
N LYS A 52 12.74 -29.47 9.00
CA LYS A 52 11.54 -29.43 8.15
C LYS A 52 10.74 -28.15 8.37
N ASP A 53 10.49 -27.79 9.63
CA ASP A 53 9.77 -26.57 10.03
C ASP A 53 10.53 -25.30 9.60
N LYS A 54 11.86 -25.27 9.77
CA LYS A 54 12.70 -24.16 9.29
C LYS A 54 12.64 -24.00 7.77
N ILE A 55 12.67 -25.10 7.02
CA ILE A 55 12.55 -25.06 5.56
C ILE A 55 11.19 -24.47 5.16
N CYS A 56 10.10 -24.95 5.77
CA CYS A 56 8.76 -24.41 5.53
C CYS A 56 8.68 -22.91 5.86
N GLN A 57 9.25 -22.48 6.99
CA GLN A 57 9.26 -21.07 7.38
C GLN A 57 10.04 -20.17 6.42
N ILE A 58 11.25 -20.60 6.04
CA ILE A 58 12.19 -19.82 5.23
C ILE A 58 11.70 -19.68 3.80
N PHE A 59 11.28 -20.79 3.20
CA PHE A 59 10.82 -20.84 1.81
C PHE A 59 9.30 -20.66 1.68
N ARG A 60 8.61 -20.48 2.81
CA ARG A 60 7.15 -20.28 2.92
C ARG A 60 6.33 -21.40 2.27
N TYR A 61 6.82 -22.63 2.39
CA TYR A 61 6.06 -23.79 1.96
C TYR A 61 5.05 -24.20 3.03
N PRO A 62 3.91 -24.79 2.65
CA PRO A 62 2.97 -25.37 3.61
C PRO A 62 3.58 -26.51 4.42
N ASP A 63 3.17 -26.68 5.69
CA ASP A 63 3.72 -27.73 6.56
C ASP A 63 3.43 -29.15 6.04
N TYR A 64 2.33 -29.33 5.32
CA TYR A 64 1.90 -30.62 4.78
C TYR A 64 2.81 -31.18 3.67
N ILE A 65 3.78 -30.41 3.15
CA ILE A 65 4.70 -30.93 2.13
C ILE A 65 5.51 -32.13 2.64
N TRP A 66 5.68 -32.26 3.96
CA TRP A 66 6.44 -33.34 4.59
C TRP A 66 5.57 -34.53 4.99
N GLU A 67 4.26 -34.43 4.87
CA GLU A 67 3.32 -35.50 5.22
C GLU A 67 3.34 -36.63 4.18
N ASP A 68 2.93 -37.82 4.62
CA ASP A 68 2.86 -39.04 3.82
C ASP A 68 1.76 -39.00 2.74
N GLY A 69 1.00 -37.91 2.64
CA GLY A 69 0.04 -37.71 1.56
C GLY A 69 0.62 -36.95 0.35
N CYS A 70 1.68 -36.16 0.54
CA CYS A 70 2.13 -35.19 -0.45
C CYS A 70 3.34 -35.69 -1.24
N TYR A 71 3.12 -36.28 -2.42
CA TYR A 71 4.18 -36.88 -3.24
C TYR A 71 4.11 -36.44 -4.71
N GLY A 72 5.19 -36.69 -5.46
CA GLY A 72 5.18 -36.55 -6.92
C GLY A 72 4.78 -35.15 -7.40
N GLU A 73 3.76 -35.07 -8.25
CA GLU A 73 3.26 -33.80 -8.78
C GLU A 73 2.63 -32.89 -7.72
N GLU A 74 2.03 -33.43 -6.66
CA GLU A 74 1.41 -32.63 -5.60
C GLU A 74 2.47 -31.89 -4.77
N PHE A 75 3.56 -32.57 -4.44
CA PHE A 75 4.74 -31.95 -3.83
C PHE A 75 5.32 -30.86 -4.73
N LEU A 76 5.53 -31.17 -6.02
CA LEU A 76 6.02 -30.18 -6.99
C LEU A 76 5.11 -28.97 -7.08
N LYS A 77 3.79 -29.15 -7.20
CA LYS A 77 2.81 -28.04 -7.19
C LYS A 77 2.94 -27.20 -5.93
N SER A 78 3.08 -27.83 -4.76
CA SER A 78 3.16 -27.16 -3.47
C SER A 78 4.42 -26.29 -3.29
N ILE A 79 5.53 -26.65 -3.94
CA ILE A 79 6.79 -25.86 -3.91
C ILE A 79 7.00 -24.97 -5.15
N THR A 80 6.15 -25.10 -6.17
CA THR A 80 6.22 -24.32 -7.42
C THR A 80 5.17 -23.21 -7.50
N GLN A 81 3.97 -23.46 -6.99
CA GLN A 81 2.86 -22.54 -7.07
C GLN A 81 2.89 -21.60 -5.86
N ILE A 82 2.85 -20.29 -6.11
CA ILE A 82 2.40 -19.34 -5.09
C ILE A 82 1.05 -19.85 -4.61
N PRO A 83 0.79 -20.00 -3.30
CA PRO A 83 -0.49 -20.51 -2.83
C PRO A 83 -1.62 -19.65 -3.42
N GLN A 84 -2.37 -20.17 -4.40
CA GLN A 84 -3.47 -19.45 -5.05
C GLN A 84 -4.57 -19.06 -4.04
N LYS A 85 -4.56 -19.66 -2.84
CA LYS A 85 -5.41 -19.26 -1.72
C LYS A 85 -5.06 -17.88 -1.14
N GLU A 86 -3.83 -17.40 -1.29
CA GLU A 86 -3.36 -16.16 -0.66
C GLU A 86 -3.30 -14.96 -1.59
N VAL A 87 -3.27 -15.18 -2.91
CA VAL A 87 -3.24 -14.11 -3.92
C VAL A 87 -4.24 -14.42 -5.04
N ARG A 88 -5.13 -13.47 -5.32
CA ARG A 88 -6.11 -13.55 -6.40
C ARG A 88 -5.99 -12.34 -7.31
N ILE A 89 -5.97 -12.58 -8.62
CA ILE A 89 -6.02 -11.51 -9.63
C ILE A 89 -7.49 -11.28 -9.96
N ILE A 90 -7.94 -10.03 -9.86
CA ILE A 90 -9.26 -9.57 -10.26
C ILE A 90 -9.10 -8.83 -11.58
N ASP A 91 -9.34 -9.56 -12.66
CA ASP A 91 -9.34 -9.05 -14.03
C ASP A 91 -10.80 -8.84 -14.48
N GLU A 92 -11.36 -7.73 -14.00
CA GLU A 92 -12.71 -7.29 -14.35
C GLU A 92 -12.65 -5.97 -15.12
N ASP A 93 -13.73 -5.68 -15.85
CA ASP A 93 -13.90 -4.39 -16.50
C ASP A 93 -13.98 -3.23 -15.48
N TYR A 94 -14.10 -1.99 -15.95
CA TYR A 94 -14.17 -0.84 -15.03
C TYR A 94 -15.35 -0.93 -14.06
N LYS A 95 -16.50 -1.44 -14.51
CA LYS A 95 -17.71 -1.58 -13.70
C LYS A 95 -17.50 -2.62 -12.58
N GLY A 96 -16.96 -3.78 -12.92
CA GLY A 96 -16.64 -4.84 -11.97
C GLY A 96 -15.65 -4.39 -10.90
N ARG A 97 -14.58 -3.70 -11.32
CA ARG A 97 -13.62 -3.08 -10.38
C ARG A 97 -14.25 -2.06 -9.43
N LEU A 98 -15.18 -1.24 -9.92
CA LEU A 98 -15.87 -0.27 -9.08
C LEU A 98 -16.79 -0.97 -8.07
N LYS A 99 -17.54 -2.01 -8.50
CA LYS A 99 -18.32 -2.86 -7.60
C LYS A 99 -17.45 -3.52 -6.53
N TYR A 100 -16.30 -4.05 -6.94
CA TYR A 100 -15.35 -4.68 -6.04
C TYR A 100 -14.88 -3.73 -4.93
N ILE A 101 -14.54 -2.49 -5.29
CA ILE A 101 -14.17 -1.44 -4.31
C ILE A 101 -15.34 -1.19 -3.35
N ILE A 102 -16.54 -0.94 -3.87
CA ILE A 102 -17.73 -0.62 -3.06
C ILE A 102 -18.05 -1.75 -2.08
N GLU A 103 -17.98 -3.00 -2.50
CA GLU A 103 -18.23 -4.16 -1.66
C GLU A 103 -17.23 -4.28 -0.50
N HIS A 104 -15.93 -4.18 -0.80
CA HIS A 104 -14.87 -4.39 0.19
C HIS A 104 -14.64 -3.19 1.10
N GLU A 105 -15.06 -2.00 0.67
CA GLU A 105 -15.00 -0.76 1.43
C GLU A 105 -16.37 -0.40 2.05
N LYS A 106 -17.42 -1.23 1.88
CA LYS A 106 -18.82 -0.94 2.27
C LYS A 106 -18.99 -0.36 3.67
N ASN A 107 -18.33 -0.98 4.65
CA ASN A 107 -18.49 -0.62 6.07
C ASN A 107 -17.43 0.36 6.57
N ARG A 108 -16.22 0.28 6.01
CA ARG A 108 -15.09 1.14 6.38
C ARG A 108 -14.03 1.10 5.30
N ARG A 109 -13.17 2.10 5.30
CA ARG A 109 -12.08 2.24 4.32
C ARG A 109 -10.78 2.59 5.00
N PHE A 110 -9.72 1.86 4.67
CA PHE A 110 -8.35 2.23 5.01
C PHE A 110 -7.54 2.18 3.72
N VAL A 111 -7.15 3.33 3.20
CA VAL A 111 -6.56 3.43 1.87
C VAL A 111 -5.29 4.25 1.85
N ILE A 112 -4.37 3.81 1.01
CA ILE A 112 -3.18 4.56 0.61
C ILE A 112 -3.40 4.92 -0.84
N GLN A 113 -3.44 6.22 -1.11
CA GLN A 113 -3.82 6.75 -2.41
C GLN A 113 -2.59 7.07 -3.23
N ALA A 114 -2.61 6.61 -4.48
CA ALA A 114 -1.52 6.85 -5.43
C ALA A 114 -1.37 8.33 -5.81
N GLN A 115 -2.51 9.01 -5.91
CA GLN A 115 -2.60 10.34 -6.47
C GLN A 115 -3.65 11.14 -5.70
N PHE A 116 -3.37 12.42 -5.52
CA PHE A 116 -4.33 13.38 -5.03
C PHE A 116 -4.96 14.15 -6.20
N PRO A 117 -6.29 14.31 -6.23
CA PRO A 117 -7.24 13.72 -5.31
C PRO A 117 -7.53 12.25 -5.64
N GLY A 118 -8.09 11.53 -4.65
CA GLY A 118 -8.64 10.20 -4.88
C GLY A 118 -9.76 10.21 -5.94
N PRO A 119 -10.04 9.08 -6.62
CA PRO A 119 -11.05 9.02 -7.69
C PRO A 119 -12.43 9.58 -7.31
N MET A 120 -12.90 9.33 -6.08
CA MET A 120 -14.19 9.82 -5.60
C MET A 120 -14.31 11.35 -5.68
N TYR A 121 -13.32 12.10 -5.18
CA TYR A 121 -13.37 13.56 -5.20
C TYR A 121 -13.22 14.14 -6.61
N ARG A 122 -12.57 13.40 -7.52
CA ARG A 122 -12.50 13.78 -8.93
C ARG A 122 -13.87 13.60 -9.60
N ASP A 123 -14.53 12.47 -9.35
CA ASP A 123 -15.86 12.18 -9.90
C ASP A 123 -16.92 13.19 -9.42
N SER A 124 -16.77 13.75 -8.22
CA SER A 124 -17.67 14.80 -7.70
C SER A 124 -17.40 16.21 -8.24
N ALA A 125 -16.18 16.52 -8.65
CA ALA A 125 -15.77 17.89 -9.01
C ALA A 125 -15.66 18.14 -10.52
N VAL A 126 -15.40 17.11 -11.33
CA VAL A 126 -15.12 17.25 -12.76
C VAL A 126 -16.30 16.78 -13.60
N GLN A 127 -16.91 17.70 -14.36
CA GLN A 127 -17.82 17.31 -15.44
C GLN A 127 -17.02 16.67 -16.58
N LYS A 128 -17.16 15.35 -16.73
CA LYS A 128 -16.70 14.47 -17.83
C LYS A 128 -15.82 15.15 -18.91
N VAL A 129 -14.52 15.27 -18.67
CA VAL A 129 -13.53 15.65 -19.71
C VAL A 129 -13.45 14.56 -20.79
N TYR A 130 -13.81 13.32 -20.45
CA TYR A 130 -13.94 12.22 -21.40
C TYR A 130 -15.43 11.94 -21.66
N LYS A 131 -15.96 12.50 -22.76
CA LYS A 131 -17.23 12.08 -23.38
C LYS A 131 -17.09 10.69 -24.00
N ASN A 132 -16.93 9.67 -23.19
CA ASN A 132 -17.21 8.30 -23.61
C ASN A 132 -18.43 7.86 -22.81
N GLY A 133 -19.47 7.37 -23.49
CA GLY A 133 -20.74 6.98 -22.87
C GLY A 133 -20.51 6.00 -21.72
N THR A 134 -20.44 6.51 -20.51
CA THR A 134 -20.49 5.68 -19.31
C THR A 134 -21.92 5.17 -19.20
N SER A 135 -22.06 3.85 -19.05
CA SER A 135 -23.36 3.25 -18.82
C SER A 135 -24.00 3.85 -17.56
N ALA A 136 -25.33 3.93 -17.53
CA ALA A 136 -26.08 4.44 -16.37
C ALA A 136 -25.62 3.75 -15.08
N ASP A 137 -25.43 2.44 -15.13
CA ASP A 137 -24.93 1.63 -14.00
C ASP A 137 -23.58 2.10 -13.43
N ILE A 138 -22.68 2.64 -14.26
CA ILE A 138 -21.39 3.15 -13.77
C ILE A 138 -21.60 4.46 -12.99
N GLU A 139 -22.48 5.33 -13.47
CA GLU A 139 -22.80 6.57 -12.77
C GLU A 139 -23.53 6.30 -11.45
N GLU A 140 -24.43 5.31 -11.42
CA GLU A 140 -25.07 4.85 -10.19
C GLU A 140 -24.05 4.35 -9.17
N LEU A 141 -23.08 3.51 -9.58
CA LEU A 141 -22.02 3.03 -8.68
C LEU A 141 -21.11 4.16 -8.19
N LYS A 142 -20.81 5.15 -9.04
CA LYS A 142 -20.06 6.34 -8.63
C LYS A 142 -20.83 7.13 -7.59
N GLN A 143 -22.12 7.34 -7.81
CA GLN A 143 -22.99 8.04 -6.88
C GLN A 143 -23.09 7.29 -5.55
N GLU A 144 -23.27 5.97 -5.57
CA GLU A 144 -23.28 5.13 -4.36
C GLU A 144 -21.99 5.31 -3.54
N ARG A 145 -20.84 5.34 -4.21
CA ARG A 145 -19.55 5.58 -3.56
C ARG A 145 -19.43 6.98 -2.97
N ILE A 146 -19.95 8.00 -3.66
CA ILE A 146 -20.00 9.38 -3.17
C ILE A 146 -20.88 9.44 -1.93
N ASP A 147 -22.11 8.95 -2.02
CA ASP A 147 -23.10 8.95 -0.93
C ASP A 147 -22.55 8.24 0.30
N GLN A 148 -21.90 7.09 0.12
CA GLN A 148 -21.21 6.37 1.19
C GLN A 148 -20.17 7.23 1.91
N MET A 149 -19.32 7.94 1.16
CA MET A 149 -18.26 8.79 1.73
C MET A 149 -18.83 10.02 2.43
N LEU A 150 -19.93 10.58 1.92
CA LEU A 150 -20.63 11.73 2.50
C LEU A 150 -21.34 11.38 3.82
N ARG A 151 -21.69 10.11 4.07
CA ARG A 151 -22.29 9.70 5.35
C ARG A 151 -21.38 10.03 6.52
N TYR A 152 -21.93 10.72 7.53
CA TYR A 152 -21.18 11.18 8.70
C TYR A 152 -20.58 10.03 9.53
N ASP A 153 -21.31 8.92 9.64
CA ASP A 153 -20.94 7.72 10.41
C ASP A 153 -19.95 6.79 9.69
N TYR A 154 -19.68 7.04 8.41
CA TYR A 154 -18.79 6.19 7.63
C TYR A 154 -17.33 6.36 8.06
N ASP A 155 -16.73 5.25 8.48
CA ASP A 155 -15.36 5.19 8.98
C ASP A 155 -14.34 5.10 7.85
N THR A 156 -13.54 6.15 7.67
CA THR A 156 -12.50 6.21 6.63
C THR A 156 -11.17 6.71 7.18
N THR A 157 -10.09 6.07 6.75
CA THR A 157 -8.72 6.52 6.96
C THR A 157 -8.03 6.60 5.60
N GLU A 158 -7.62 7.80 5.21
CA GLU A 158 -6.98 8.05 3.92
C GLU A 158 -5.56 8.58 4.11
N TRP A 159 -4.61 7.93 3.45
CA TRP A 159 -3.21 8.33 3.41
C TRP A 159 -2.86 8.90 2.05
N TYR A 160 -2.31 10.10 2.03
CA TYR A 160 -1.80 10.78 0.84
C TYR A 160 -0.35 11.20 1.02
N SER A 161 0.47 11.04 -0.03
CA SER A 161 1.83 11.58 0.01
C SER A 161 1.79 13.11 -0.10
N ILE A 162 2.64 13.78 0.67
CA ILE A 162 2.79 15.24 0.61
C ILE A 162 3.13 15.69 -0.82
N LYS A 163 4.02 14.96 -1.50
CA LYS A 163 4.35 15.17 -2.92
C LYS A 163 3.12 15.20 -3.82
N SER A 164 2.18 14.26 -3.65
CA SER A 164 0.99 14.20 -4.51
C SER A 164 0.07 15.42 -4.34
N ILE A 165 -0.08 15.90 -3.11
CA ILE A 165 -0.91 17.07 -2.79
C ILE A 165 -0.26 18.36 -3.30
N LEU A 166 1.04 18.53 -3.09
CA LEU A 166 1.78 19.69 -3.60
C LEU A 166 1.74 19.74 -5.13
N SER A 167 1.87 18.58 -5.77
CA SER A 167 1.75 18.46 -7.24
C SER A 167 0.36 18.84 -7.71
N PHE A 168 -0.69 18.38 -7.02
CA PHE A 168 -2.06 18.76 -7.34
C PHE A 168 -2.31 20.27 -7.19
N CYS A 169 -1.75 20.90 -6.17
CA CYS A 169 -1.93 22.33 -5.97
C CYS A 169 -1.15 23.15 -7.00
N PHE A 170 0.15 22.88 -7.17
CA PHE A 170 1.08 23.82 -7.80
C PHE A 170 1.76 23.33 -9.08
N ALA A 171 1.67 22.04 -9.45
CA ALA A 171 2.28 21.58 -10.69
C ALA A 171 1.49 22.06 -11.92
N SER A 172 2.21 22.59 -12.90
CA SER A 172 1.70 23.00 -14.20
C SER A 172 1.62 21.84 -15.20
N ILE A 173 2.34 20.74 -14.97
CA ILE A 173 2.42 19.57 -15.85
C ILE A 173 1.63 18.41 -15.25
N GLY A 174 0.86 17.71 -16.08
CA GLY A 174 0.09 16.52 -15.67
C GLY A 174 -1.10 16.82 -14.77
N ASN A 175 -1.52 18.09 -14.68
CA ASN A 175 -2.61 18.55 -13.85
C ASN A 175 -3.70 19.17 -14.74
N PHE A 176 -4.79 18.42 -14.92
CA PHE A 176 -5.88 18.78 -15.83
C PHE A 176 -6.99 19.62 -15.16
N PHE A 177 -6.85 19.91 -13.86
CA PHE A 177 -7.84 20.63 -13.09
C PHE A 177 -7.62 22.13 -13.20
N THR A 178 -8.70 22.86 -13.47
CA THR A 178 -8.75 24.32 -13.31
C THR A 178 -8.53 24.69 -11.85
N ARG A 179 -8.12 25.94 -11.60
CA ARG A 179 -7.91 26.43 -10.24
C ARG A 179 -9.19 26.34 -9.41
N GLU A 180 -10.33 26.65 -10.02
CA GLU A 180 -11.66 26.60 -9.40
C GLU A 180 -12.04 25.17 -9.01
N GLU A 181 -11.77 24.17 -9.86
CA GLU A 181 -11.96 22.75 -9.53
C GLU A 181 -11.03 22.31 -8.39
N LYS A 182 -9.76 22.74 -8.39
CA LYS A 182 -8.83 22.43 -7.30
C LYS A 182 -9.32 22.95 -5.97
N ILE A 183 -9.83 24.20 -5.95
CA ILE A 183 -10.40 24.81 -4.75
C ILE A 183 -11.61 24.02 -4.25
N LYS A 184 -12.54 23.63 -5.15
CA LYS A 184 -13.72 22.82 -4.79
C LYS A 184 -13.35 21.45 -4.23
N ILE A 185 -12.34 20.80 -4.81
CA ILE A 185 -11.84 19.49 -4.33
C ILE A 185 -11.26 19.62 -2.92
N LEU A 186 -10.42 20.64 -2.67
CA LEU A 186 -9.87 20.89 -1.34
C LEU A 186 -10.96 21.28 -0.33
N GLU A 187 -11.99 22.01 -0.78
CA GLU A 187 -13.17 22.36 0.03
C GLU A 187 -13.94 21.12 0.46
N LEU A 188 -14.28 20.24 -0.49
CA LEU A 188 -14.97 18.99 -0.20
C LEU A 188 -14.18 18.10 0.77
N ILE A 189 -12.86 17.99 0.56
CA ILE A 189 -12.00 17.22 1.47
C ILE A 189 -11.96 17.88 2.85
N TYR A 190 -11.85 19.20 2.92
CA TYR A 190 -11.92 19.91 4.19
C TYR A 190 -13.25 19.63 4.90
N GLU A 191 -14.39 19.78 4.23
CA GLU A 191 -15.72 19.54 4.81
C GLU A 191 -15.91 18.10 5.29
N LEU A 192 -15.37 17.11 4.58
CA LEU A 192 -15.53 15.71 4.95
C LEU A 192 -14.73 15.34 6.21
N PHE A 193 -13.50 15.83 6.33
CA PHE A 193 -12.58 15.42 7.42
C PHE A 193 -12.59 16.39 8.60
N ASN A 194 -12.96 17.65 8.40
CA ASN A 194 -12.99 18.64 9.48
C ASN A 194 -14.06 18.28 10.51
N ASN A 195 -13.65 18.24 11.78
CA ASN A 195 -14.53 17.89 12.91
C ASN A 195 -15.30 16.55 12.76
N ASN A 196 -14.75 15.61 12.00
CA ASN A 196 -15.33 14.27 11.82
C ASN A 196 -14.43 13.19 12.42
N TYR A 197 -14.80 12.65 13.59
CA TYR A 197 -14.00 11.62 14.27
C TYR A 197 -13.94 10.27 13.55
N ASN A 198 -14.90 10.00 12.66
CA ASN A 198 -14.93 8.78 11.85
C ASN A 198 -14.04 8.90 10.61
N LYS A 199 -13.57 10.09 10.26
CA LYS A 199 -12.78 10.33 9.04
C LYS A 199 -11.42 10.88 9.38
N LYS A 200 -10.36 10.16 9.00
CA LYS A 200 -8.98 10.52 9.30
C LYS A 200 -8.19 10.69 8.01
N LEU A 201 -7.63 11.88 7.80
CA LEU A 201 -6.77 12.20 6.69
C LEU A 201 -5.33 12.27 7.20
N PHE A 202 -4.40 11.54 6.59
CA PHE A 202 -2.99 11.58 6.93
C PHE A 202 -2.15 12.00 5.73
N LEU A 203 -1.24 12.95 5.94
CA LEU A 203 -0.27 13.38 4.92
C LEU A 203 1.09 12.83 5.29
N PHE A 204 1.68 11.98 4.45
CA PHE A 204 2.95 11.34 4.75
C PHE A 204 4.06 11.74 3.79
N ASP A 205 5.29 11.71 4.29
CA ASP A 205 6.47 11.88 3.48
C ASP A 205 6.84 10.55 2.81
N SER A 206 6.66 10.46 1.49
CA SER A 206 7.00 9.26 0.70
C SER A 206 8.49 8.95 0.68
N PHE A 207 9.34 9.93 0.99
CA PHE A 207 10.79 9.75 1.06
C PHE A 207 11.25 9.25 2.43
N SER A 208 10.37 9.28 3.44
CA SER A 208 10.65 8.68 4.74
C SER A 208 10.65 7.15 4.63
N ARG A 209 11.83 6.54 4.79
CA ARG A 209 12.13 5.09 4.92
C ARG A 209 11.33 4.10 4.03
N LYS A 210 12.01 3.35 3.14
CA LYS A 210 11.57 2.06 2.52
C LYS A 210 10.15 1.99 1.90
N ILE A 211 9.42 3.09 1.73
CA ILE A 211 8.06 3.10 1.16
C ILE A 211 8.05 3.35 -0.36
N TYR A 212 9.16 3.83 -0.92
CA TYR A 212 9.26 4.21 -2.33
C TYR A 212 8.59 3.20 -3.27
N GLY A 213 7.51 3.64 -3.91
CA GLY A 213 6.71 2.83 -4.81
C GLY A 213 5.32 2.48 -4.29
N MET A 214 5.07 2.37 -2.98
CA MET A 214 3.70 2.09 -2.47
C MET A 214 2.75 3.27 -2.71
N GLU A 215 3.27 4.50 -2.66
CA GLU A 215 2.53 5.73 -2.99
C GLU A 215 2.23 5.88 -4.48
N THR A 216 2.71 4.97 -5.34
CA THR A 216 2.41 5.00 -6.78
C THR A 216 1.15 4.21 -7.11
N THR A 217 0.60 3.48 -6.13
CA THR A 217 -0.47 2.52 -6.34
C THR A 217 -1.60 2.72 -5.35
N TYR A 218 -2.84 2.55 -5.82
CA TYR A 218 -4.00 2.50 -4.94
C TYR A 218 -3.95 1.22 -4.12
N ILE A 219 -3.91 1.33 -2.80
CA ILE A 219 -3.94 0.19 -1.88
C ILE A 219 -5.12 0.36 -0.92
N SER A 220 -5.92 -0.68 -0.77
CA SER A 220 -7.01 -0.76 0.20
C SER A 220 -6.76 -1.91 1.15
N ILE A 221 -6.94 -1.66 2.45
CA ILE A 221 -6.61 -2.60 3.52
C ILE A 221 -7.85 -2.81 4.38
N ASN A 222 -8.43 -4.02 4.34
CA ASN A 222 -9.49 -4.43 5.24
C ASN A 222 -8.95 -5.44 6.27
N VAL A 223 -8.46 -4.92 7.39
CA VAL A 223 -7.89 -5.73 8.49
C VAL A 223 -8.92 -6.63 9.19
N LYS A 224 -10.22 -6.33 9.07
CA LYS A 224 -11.29 -7.18 9.64
C LYS A 224 -11.53 -8.40 8.74
N GLN A 225 -11.64 -8.19 7.43
CA GLN A 225 -11.82 -9.25 6.44
C GLN A 225 -10.51 -10.00 6.11
N LYS A 226 -9.36 -9.50 6.58
CA LYS A 226 -8.02 -10.02 6.24
C LYS A 226 -7.74 -9.97 4.74
N ILE A 227 -8.23 -8.91 4.10
CA ILE A 227 -8.05 -8.64 2.67
C ILE A 227 -7.25 -7.35 2.52
N LEU A 228 -6.27 -7.37 1.64
CA LEU A 228 -5.64 -6.18 1.08
C LEU A 228 -5.76 -6.30 -0.43
N PHE A 229 -6.10 -5.23 -1.13
CA PHE A 229 -6.03 -5.23 -2.58
C PHE A 229 -5.39 -3.97 -3.10
N PHE A 230 -4.71 -4.07 -4.24
CA PHE A 230 -4.08 -2.93 -4.87
C PHE A 230 -4.18 -2.98 -6.39
N LYS A 231 -4.14 -1.81 -7.02
CA LYS A 231 -4.18 -1.69 -8.47
C LYS A 231 -2.83 -2.07 -9.08
N SER A 232 -2.77 -3.00 -10.02
CA SER A 232 -1.53 -3.28 -10.72
C SER A 232 -1.06 -2.03 -11.51
N PRO A 233 0.24 -1.68 -11.50
CA PRO A 233 0.77 -0.58 -12.29
C PRO A 233 0.75 -0.84 -13.80
N ILE A 234 0.88 -2.09 -14.22
CA ILE A 234 1.08 -2.51 -15.62
C ILE A 234 -0.24 -2.89 -16.28
N GLU A 235 -1.13 -3.50 -15.52
CA GLU A 235 -2.40 -4.02 -16.01
C GLU A 235 -3.57 -3.37 -15.28
N SER A 236 -4.71 -3.24 -15.95
CA SER A 236 -5.94 -2.72 -15.34
C SER A 236 -6.60 -3.72 -14.37
N VAL A 237 -5.83 -4.50 -13.62
CA VAL A 237 -6.31 -5.52 -12.68
C VAL A 237 -6.10 -5.10 -11.23
N PHE A 238 -6.88 -5.68 -10.33
CA PHE A 238 -6.55 -5.65 -8.90
C PHE A 238 -5.83 -6.94 -8.50
N ILE A 239 -4.83 -6.80 -7.64
CA ILE A 239 -4.20 -7.92 -6.96
C ILE A 239 -4.76 -7.93 -5.54
N GLU A 240 -5.57 -8.95 -5.24
CA GLU A 240 -6.08 -9.23 -3.91
C GLU A 240 -5.10 -10.15 -3.16
N ILE A 241 -4.81 -9.81 -1.92
CA ILE A 241 -3.97 -10.54 -0.98
C ILE A 241 -4.80 -10.91 0.24
N ARG A 242 -4.86 -12.22 0.53
CA ARG A 242 -5.54 -12.82 1.69
C ARG A 242 -4.57 -13.35 2.76
N ASN A 243 -3.26 -13.15 2.57
CA ASN A 243 -2.27 -13.50 3.58
C ASN A 243 -2.46 -12.64 4.85
N LYS A 244 -3.04 -13.23 5.90
CA LYS A 244 -3.37 -12.55 7.17
C LYS A 244 -2.18 -11.79 7.76
N SER A 245 -1.00 -12.42 7.82
CA SER A 245 0.20 -11.83 8.40
C SER A 245 0.66 -10.58 7.61
N LEU A 246 0.61 -10.64 6.28
CA LEU A 246 0.94 -9.48 5.45
C LEU A 246 -0.07 -8.36 5.61
N VAL A 247 -1.38 -8.66 5.58
CA VAL A 247 -2.45 -7.66 5.77
C VAL A 247 -2.30 -6.95 7.12
N GLU A 248 -2.05 -7.70 8.20
CA GLU A 248 -1.86 -7.15 9.55
C GLU A 248 -0.59 -6.32 9.67
N ARG A 249 0.52 -6.77 9.08
CA ARG A 249 1.77 -5.98 9.05
C ARG A 249 1.60 -4.68 8.27
N MET A 250 0.94 -4.73 7.11
CA MET A 250 0.67 -3.53 6.30
C MET A 250 -0.24 -2.55 7.05
N HIS A 251 -1.31 -3.04 7.67
CA HIS A 251 -2.17 -2.21 8.49
C HIS A 251 -1.40 -1.61 9.69
N LYS A 252 -0.63 -2.42 10.41
CA LYS A 252 0.18 -1.98 11.57
C LYS A 252 1.17 -0.91 11.16
N TYR A 253 1.83 -1.09 10.02
CA TYR A 253 2.79 -0.13 9.50
C TYR A 253 2.17 1.26 9.36
N TYR A 254 0.95 1.40 8.83
CA TYR A 254 0.27 2.70 8.69
C TYR A 254 -0.64 3.08 9.87
N SER A 255 -0.65 2.34 10.98
CA SER A 255 -1.48 2.66 12.16
C SER A 255 -0.68 2.74 13.46
N SER A 256 0.55 2.22 13.47
CA SER A 256 1.43 2.26 14.63
C SER A 256 2.11 3.62 14.74
N PRO A 257 2.10 4.27 15.92
CA PRO A 257 2.86 5.49 16.15
C PRO A 257 4.39 5.33 15.97
N ILE A 258 4.89 4.09 16.07
CA ILE A 258 6.33 3.78 16.05
C ILE A 258 6.80 3.38 14.65
N GLU A 259 5.99 2.59 13.94
CA GLU A 259 6.36 2.01 12.64
C GLU A 259 5.89 2.87 11.45
N ALA A 260 4.95 3.80 11.65
CA ALA A 260 4.41 4.62 10.58
C ALA A 260 5.45 5.50 9.89
N PRO A 261 5.23 5.80 8.59
CA PRO A 261 6.00 6.85 7.92
C PRO A 261 5.94 8.15 8.69
N SER A 262 6.92 9.01 8.47
CA SER A 262 6.86 10.38 8.95
C SER A 262 5.64 11.08 8.33
N HIS A 263 4.73 11.53 9.18
CA HIS A 263 3.42 12.00 8.74
C HIS A 263 2.86 13.14 9.59
N VAL A 264 1.94 13.87 8.99
CA VAL A 264 1.09 14.88 9.63
C VAL A 264 -0.05 14.17 10.33
N ASN A 265 -0.30 14.50 11.60
CA ASN A 265 -1.46 13.96 12.31
C ASN A 265 -2.78 14.38 11.64
N PHE A 266 -3.88 13.68 11.93
CA PHE A 266 -5.12 13.89 11.20
C PHE A 266 -5.79 15.26 11.42
N LEU A 267 -5.65 15.86 12.60
CA LEU A 267 -6.19 17.20 12.87
C LEU A 267 -5.42 18.28 12.10
N GLU A 268 -4.09 18.20 12.12
CA GLU A 268 -3.21 19.15 11.43
C GLU A 268 -3.24 18.93 9.91
N SER A 269 -3.53 17.71 9.44
CA SER A 269 -3.72 17.43 8.01
C SER A 269 -4.87 18.25 7.44
N VAL A 270 -6.01 18.33 8.15
CA VAL A 270 -7.16 19.16 7.75
C VAL A 270 -6.79 20.65 7.74
N LYS A 271 -6.04 21.12 8.74
CA LYS A 271 -5.52 22.50 8.77
C LYS A 271 -4.63 22.79 7.56
N ILE A 272 -3.76 21.86 7.17
CA ILE A 272 -2.90 22.03 5.99
C ILE A 272 -3.71 22.02 4.70
N ILE A 273 -4.73 21.18 4.56
CA ILE A 273 -5.66 21.23 3.41
C ILE A 273 -6.27 22.64 3.31
N LYS A 274 -6.67 23.24 4.43
CA LYS A 274 -7.19 24.60 4.46
C LYS A 274 -6.16 25.65 4.03
N ILE A 275 -4.92 25.56 4.53
CA ILE A 275 -3.81 26.44 4.10
C ILE A 275 -3.57 26.34 2.59
N LEU A 276 -3.59 25.13 2.03
CA LEU A 276 -3.40 24.92 0.59
C LEU A 276 -4.59 25.44 -0.22
N GLN A 277 -5.82 25.28 0.27
CA GLN A 277 -7.02 25.85 -0.34
C GLN A 277 -6.91 27.38 -0.42
N ASP A 278 -6.53 28.02 0.68
CA ASP A 278 -6.39 29.47 0.74
C ASP A 278 -5.23 29.95 -0.14
N ALA A 279 -4.12 29.20 -0.20
CA ALA A 279 -3.03 29.49 -1.13
C ALA A 279 -3.53 29.53 -2.59
N LEU A 280 -4.38 28.60 -3.01
CA LEU A 280 -4.97 28.63 -4.35
C LEU A 280 -5.96 29.79 -4.53
N LYS A 281 -6.80 30.08 -3.52
CA LYS A 281 -7.77 31.20 -3.55
C LYS A 281 -7.07 32.56 -3.72
N TYR A 282 -5.93 32.76 -3.05
CA TYR A 282 -5.17 34.01 -3.08
C TYR A 282 -4.01 34.03 -4.10
N ASN A 283 -3.93 33.01 -4.97
CA ASN A 283 -2.90 32.90 -6.00
C ASN A 283 -1.46 32.89 -5.45
N ASN A 284 -1.28 32.30 -4.28
CA ASN A 284 0.02 32.08 -3.68
C ASN A 284 0.75 30.93 -4.40
N ASN A 285 2.06 31.05 -4.52
CA ASN A 285 2.92 29.99 -5.04
C ASN A 285 3.31 28.98 -3.95
N ILE A 286 3.99 27.91 -4.37
CA ILE A 286 4.43 26.83 -3.46
C ILE A 286 5.33 27.32 -2.31
N LYS A 287 6.15 28.35 -2.55
CA LYS A 287 7.06 28.91 -1.53
C LYS A 287 6.25 29.60 -0.43
N GLN A 288 5.29 30.44 -0.82
CA GLN A 288 4.40 31.13 0.11
C GLN A 288 3.51 30.15 0.89
N ALA A 289 3.01 29.11 0.23
CA ALA A 289 2.27 28.04 0.89
C ALA A 289 3.12 27.30 1.92
N TYR A 290 4.36 26.95 1.57
CA TYR A 290 5.32 26.35 2.50
C TYR A 290 5.61 27.26 3.69
N GLU A 291 5.87 28.55 3.48
CA GLU A 291 6.14 29.49 4.58
C GLU A 291 4.97 29.56 5.56
N THR A 292 3.74 29.54 5.04
CA THR A 292 2.53 29.50 5.86
C THR A 292 2.46 28.22 6.68
N ILE A 293 2.71 27.05 6.06
CA ILE A 293 2.76 25.75 6.75
C ILE A 293 3.86 25.74 7.82
N ASN A 294 5.07 26.23 7.50
CA ASN A 294 6.21 26.27 8.41
C ASN A 294 5.91 27.20 9.60
N ARG A 295 5.27 28.35 9.36
CA ARG A 295 4.89 29.29 10.42
C ARG A 295 3.78 28.74 11.31
N GLU A 296 2.71 28.22 10.73
CA GLU A 296 1.45 27.95 11.43
C GLU A 296 1.30 26.50 11.93
N THR A 297 2.21 25.61 11.54
CA THR A 297 2.19 24.21 11.95
C THR A 297 3.54 23.76 12.52
N ASN A 298 3.58 22.53 13.03
CA ASN A 298 4.80 21.87 13.50
C ASN A 298 5.37 20.87 12.47
N TYR A 299 4.90 20.95 11.22
CA TYR A 299 5.21 19.99 10.15
C TYR A 299 5.97 20.59 8.97
N GLY A 300 6.51 21.82 9.11
CA GLY A 300 7.28 22.50 8.06
C GLY A 300 8.36 21.60 7.47
N GLU A 301 9.10 20.87 8.31
CA GLU A 301 10.15 19.95 7.89
C GLU A 301 9.67 18.87 6.89
N LEU A 302 8.52 18.25 7.11
CA LEU A 302 8.00 17.23 6.18
C LEU A 302 7.74 17.83 4.80
N PHE A 303 7.24 19.06 4.75
CA PHE A 303 6.99 19.77 3.50
C PHE A 303 8.27 20.25 2.85
N TYR A 304 9.24 20.75 3.63
CA TYR A 304 10.56 21.16 3.15
C TYR A 304 11.25 20.03 2.40
N ASN A 305 11.23 18.82 2.95
CA ASN A 305 11.83 17.61 2.35
C ASN A 305 11.14 17.16 1.05
N ASN A 306 9.93 17.65 0.78
CA ASN A 306 9.18 17.38 -0.44
C ASN A 306 9.32 18.50 -1.50
N LEU A 307 10.09 19.57 -1.21
CA LEU A 307 10.46 20.60 -2.18
C LEU A 307 11.71 20.19 -2.98
N SER A 308 11.86 20.72 -4.19
CA SER A 308 13.11 20.57 -4.94
C SER A 308 14.27 21.31 -4.26
N VAL A 309 15.50 20.87 -4.50
CA VAL A 309 16.71 21.46 -3.92
C VAL A 309 16.82 22.96 -4.21
N ASP A 310 16.37 23.41 -5.38
CA ASP A 310 16.39 24.84 -5.72
C ASP A 310 15.33 25.62 -4.96
N LEU A 311 14.11 25.08 -4.81
CA LEU A 311 13.07 25.70 -4.00
C LEU A 311 13.46 25.78 -2.52
N GLN A 312 14.18 24.78 -2.00
CA GLN A 312 14.68 24.75 -0.63
C GLN A 312 15.65 25.89 -0.30
N LYS A 313 16.36 26.43 -1.29
CA LYS A 313 17.27 27.59 -1.11
C LYS A 313 16.52 28.92 -1.02
N GLU A 314 15.26 28.95 -1.45
CA GLU A 314 14.45 30.15 -1.57
C GLU A 314 13.38 30.28 -0.47
N VAL A 315 13.42 29.39 0.53
CA VAL A 315 12.47 29.38 1.65
C VAL A 315 13.21 29.26 2.97
N SER A 316 12.54 29.66 4.04
CA SER A 316 13.03 29.57 5.41
C SER A 316 13.25 28.13 5.83
N LEU A 317 14.31 27.89 6.59
CA LEU A 317 14.55 26.58 7.18
C LEU A 317 13.40 26.15 8.11
N PRO A 318 13.17 24.84 8.25
CA PRO A 318 12.23 24.30 9.23
C PRO A 318 12.52 24.84 10.65
N LYS A 319 11.48 25.17 11.41
CA LYS A 319 11.64 25.61 12.81
C LYS A 319 12.24 24.50 13.68
N SER A 320 13.08 24.88 14.65
CA SER A 320 13.61 23.94 15.65
C SER A 320 12.48 23.25 16.42
N GLY A 321 12.61 21.94 16.66
CA GLY A 321 11.62 21.15 17.41
C GLY A 321 10.39 20.68 16.62
N GLN A 322 10.40 20.80 15.28
CA GLN A 322 9.35 20.25 14.44
C GLN A 322 9.31 18.72 14.47
N LYS A 323 8.10 18.16 14.30
CA LYS A 323 7.85 16.73 14.47
C LYS A 323 8.33 15.95 13.26
N ARG A 324 9.21 14.97 13.50
CA ARG A 324 9.64 13.98 12.50
C ARG A 324 8.88 12.66 12.61
N ASN A 325 8.30 12.35 13.77
CA ASN A 325 7.37 11.24 14.05
C ASN A 325 6.58 11.56 15.32
#